data_AF-K1R2Q1-F1
#
_entry.id   AF-K1R2Q1-F1
#
_cell.length_a   1.000
_cell.length_b   1.000
_cell.length_c   1.000
_cell.angle_alpha   90.00
_cell.angle_beta   90.00
_cell.angle_gamma   90.00
#
_symmetry.space_group_name_H-M   'P 1'
#
loop_
_entity.id
_entity.type
_entity.pdbx_description
1 polymer ?
#
loop_
_entity_poly.entity_id
_entity_poly.type
_entity_poly.pdbx_seq_one_letter_code
_entity_poly.pdbx_strand_id
1 'polypeptide(L)'
;MIQGVIFDMDGLMFDTERIWNICWEPALAKFGLPCKDGLSQAARGTTKAGSCDVLRRFYGEDCPAMGIVEELYRLAYEAFNKPVPKMPGLDELLAWLDEHHIPMAVASSSPMTVIEGHLEHWGLGHYFKAVISGEHLTRSKPA
;
A
#
# COMPACT_ATOMS: atom_id res chain seq x y z
N MET A 1 -10.41 2.44 28.92
CA MET A 1 -8.96 2.28 28.73
C MET A 1 -8.77 1.52 27.42
N ILE A 2 -7.82 1.94 26.57
CA ILE A 2 -7.51 1.25 25.31
C ILE A 2 -6.79 -0.05 25.64
N GLN A 3 -7.23 -1.18 25.07
CA GLN A 3 -6.65 -2.50 25.32
C GLN A 3 -5.65 -2.94 24.25
N GLY A 4 -5.55 -2.21 23.15
CA GLY A 4 -4.61 -2.44 22.06
C GLY A 4 -4.90 -1.52 20.88
N VAL A 5 -3.95 -1.41 19.96
CA VAL A 5 -4.04 -0.61 18.73
C VAL A 5 -3.71 -1.48 17.53
N ILE A 6 -4.54 -1.39 16.48
CA ILE A 6 -4.29 -2.03 15.20
C ILE A 6 -3.97 -0.94 14.19
N PHE A 7 -2.80 -1.04 13.58
CA PHE A 7 -2.34 -0.13 12.54
C PHE A 7 -2.68 -0.69 11.17
N ASP A 8 -3.25 0.17 10.31
CA ASP A 8 -3.06 -0.01 8.87
C ASP A 8 -1.61 0.33 8.49
N MET A 9 -1.15 -0.13 7.33
CA MET A 9 0.22 0.14 6.88
C MET A 9 0.26 1.21 5.79
N ASP A 10 -0.39 0.91 4.66
CA ASP A 10 -0.31 1.70 3.44
C ASP A 10 -0.99 3.06 3.61
N GLY A 11 -0.24 4.15 3.39
CA GLY A 11 -0.73 5.52 3.56
C GLY A 11 -0.98 5.95 5.00
N LEU A 12 -0.78 5.07 5.99
CA LEU A 12 -0.89 5.38 7.43
C LEU A 12 0.47 5.34 8.13
N MET A 13 1.19 4.22 8.03
CA MET A 13 2.52 4.07 8.61
C MET A 13 3.60 4.52 7.63
N PHE A 14 3.44 4.22 6.35
CA PHE A 14 4.42 4.53 5.31
C PHE A 14 3.74 5.25 4.15
N ASP A 15 4.45 6.19 3.52
CA ASP A 15 3.99 6.96 2.36
C ASP A 15 4.05 6.12 1.07
N THR A 16 3.35 4.97 1.07
CA THR A 16 3.29 4.06 -0.07
C THR A 16 2.46 4.65 -1.22
N GLU A 17 1.51 5.53 -0.92
CA GLU A 17 0.72 6.29 -1.91
C GLU A 17 1.61 7.09 -2.86
N ARG A 18 2.69 7.69 -2.36
CA ARG A 18 3.67 8.37 -3.21
C ARG A 18 4.33 7.43 -4.20
N ILE A 19 4.64 6.20 -3.81
CA ILE A 19 5.24 5.18 -4.68
C ILE A 19 4.25 4.77 -5.77
N TRP A 20 3.00 4.47 -5.41
CA TRP A 20 1.94 4.17 -6.38
C TRP A 20 1.76 5.30 -7.41
N ASN A 21 1.75 6.55 -6.94
CA ASN A 21 1.61 7.73 -7.81
C ASN A 21 2.73 7.80 -8.88
N ILE A 22 3.99 7.57 -8.51
CA ILE A 22 5.12 7.67 -9.45
C ILE A 22 5.22 6.45 -10.39
N CYS A 23 4.63 5.31 -10.03
CA CYS A 23 4.68 4.09 -10.84
C CYS A 23 3.68 4.08 -12.00
N TRP A 24 2.65 4.94 -12.00
CA TRP A 24 1.64 4.99 -13.06
C TRP A 24 2.20 5.35 -14.43
N GLU A 25 3.03 6.38 -14.49
CA GLU A 25 3.62 6.85 -15.76
C GLU A 25 4.47 5.77 -16.45
N PRO A 26 5.47 5.14 -15.80
CA PRO A 26 6.22 4.05 -16.42
C PRO A 26 5.36 2.82 -16.72
N ALA A 27 4.36 2.49 -15.88
CA ALA A 27 3.46 1.37 -16.14
C ALA A 27 2.65 1.57 -17.43
N LEU A 28 2.10 2.77 -17.65
CA LEU A 28 1.35 3.10 -18.87
C LEU A 28 2.25 3.22 -20.10
N ALA A 29 3.45 3.78 -19.93
CA ALA A 29 4.41 3.95 -21.02
C ALA A 29 4.79 2.61 -21.67
N LYS A 30 4.85 1.52 -20.88
CA LYS A 30 5.07 0.16 -21.40
C LYS A 30 4.03 -0.28 -22.43
N PHE A 31 2.81 0.27 -22.36
CA PHE A 31 1.70 -0.02 -23.28
C PHE A 31 1.44 1.12 -24.27
N GLY A 32 2.33 2.11 -24.35
CA GLY A 32 2.20 3.25 -25.26
C GLY A 32 1.07 4.22 -24.89
N LEU A 33 0.60 4.20 -23.63
CA LEU A 33 -0.44 5.10 -23.15
C LEU A 33 0.18 6.26 -22.34
N PRO A 34 -0.30 7.51 -22.52
CA PRO A 34 0.14 8.62 -21.70
C PRO A 34 -0.54 8.57 -20.31
N CYS A 35 0.14 9.02 -19.25
CA CYS A 35 -0.50 9.20 -17.94
C CYS A 35 -1.43 10.41 -17.96
N LYS A 36 -2.74 10.17 -17.85
CA LYS A 36 -3.77 11.21 -17.80
C LYS A 36 -3.94 11.78 -16.39
N ASP A 37 -4.14 13.09 -16.32
CA ASP A 37 -4.44 13.80 -15.07
C ASP A 37 -5.62 13.18 -14.34
N GLY A 38 -5.50 13.01 -13.02
CA GLY A 38 -6.54 12.45 -12.17
C GLY A 38 -6.61 10.92 -12.15
N LEU A 39 -5.86 10.21 -13.00
CA LEU A 39 -5.87 8.73 -13.01
C LEU A 39 -5.48 8.15 -11.64
N SER A 40 -4.33 8.56 -11.09
CA SER A 40 -3.86 8.03 -9.81
C SER A 40 -4.85 8.33 -8.67
N GLN A 41 -5.43 9.53 -8.68
CA GLN A 41 -6.43 9.93 -7.70
C GLN A 41 -7.71 9.08 -7.81
N ALA A 42 -8.14 8.73 -9.03
CA ALA A 42 -9.31 7.90 -9.25
C ALA A 42 -9.06 6.42 -8.88
N ALA A 43 -7.83 5.94 -9.01
CA ALA A 43 -7.45 4.56 -8.67
C ALA A 43 -7.08 4.38 -7.19
N ARG A 44 -6.80 5.45 -6.45
CA ARG A 44 -6.41 5.41 -5.03
C ARG A 44 -7.46 4.66 -4.19
N GLY A 45 -6.98 3.76 -3.35
CA GLY A 45 -7.82 2.96 -2.44
C GLY A 45 -8.70 1.92 -3.14
N THR A 46 -8.56 1.71 -4.45
CA THR A 46 -9.32 0.68 -5.18
C THR A 46 -8.61 -0.66 -5.14
N THR A 47 -9.36 -1.75 -5.35
CA THR A 47 -8.79 -3.08 -5.57
C THR A 47 -8.13 -3.16 -6.95
N LYS A 48 -7.34 -4.21 -7.23
CA LYS A 48 -6.82 -4.47 -8.59
C LYS A 48 -7.91 -4.42 -9.66
N ALA A 49 -9.07 -5.03 -9.39
CA ALA A 49 -10.21 -4.99 -10.29
C ALA A 49 -10.76 -3.56 -10.46
N GLY A 50 -10.86 -2.80 -9.36
CA GLY A 50 -11.26 -1.39 -9.40
C GLY A 50 -10.29 -0.52 -10.21
N SER A 51 -8.97 -0.73 -10.08
CA SER A 51 -7.96 -0.06 -10.91
C SER A 51 -8.14 -0.39 -12.39
N CYS A 52 -8.48 -1.64 -12.74
CA CYS A 52 -8.82 -1.99 -14.12
C CYS A 52 -10.03 -1.21 -14.62
N ASP A 53 -11.09 -1.10 -13.82
CA ASP A 53 -12.29 -0.35 -14.20
C ASP A 53 -12.00 1.15 -14.37
N VAL A 54 -11.14 1.72 -13.51
CA VAL A 54 -10.66 3.10 -13.66
C VAL A 54 -9.88 3.26 -14.96
N LEU A 55 -8.97 2.33 -15.30
CA LEU A 55 -8.24 2.38 -16.56
C LEU A 55 -9.16 2.34 -17.77
N ARG A 56 -10.19 1.47 -17.77
CA ARG A 56 -11.16 1.40 -18.87
C ARG A 56 -11.95 2.71 -19.02
N ARG A 57 -12.30 3.37 -17.91
CA ARG A 57 -12.94 4.71 -17.97
C ARG A 57 -12.03 5.77 -18.60
N PHE A 58 -10.72 5.68 -18.39
CA PHE A 58 -9.77 6.67 -18.89
C PHE A 58 -9.28 6.39 -20.32
N TYR A 59 -9.13 5.12 -20.71
CA TYR A 59 -8.50 4.73 -21.98
C TYR A 59 -9.37 3.87 -22.90
N GLY A 60 -10.61 3.56 -22.49
CA GLY A 60 -11.55 2.72 -23.23
C GLY A 60 -11.53 1.26 -22.80
N GLU A 61 -12.60 0.52 -23.15
CA GLU A 61 -12.78 -0.89 -22.77
C GLU A 61 -11.71 -1.82 -23.36
N ASP A 62 -11.17 -1.47 -24.53
CA ASP A 62 -10.16 -2.27 -25.24
C ASP A 62 -8.73 -2.05 -24.70
N CYS A 63 -8.55 -1.19 -23.69
CA CYS A 63 -7.21 -0.97 -23.13
C CYS A 63 -6.72 -2.22 -22.37
N PRO A 64 -5.40 -2.48 -22.33
CA PRO A 64 -4.83 -3.64 -21.65
C PRO A 64 -4.79 -3.45 -20.12
N ALA A 65 -5.95 -3.17 -19.51
CA ALA A 65 -6.10 -2.74 -18.12
C ALA A 65 -5.40 -3.67 -17.13
N MET A 66 -5.61 -4.98 -17.26
CA MET A 66 -4.97 -5.97 -16.38
C MET A 66 -3.44 -5.95 -16.50
N GLY A 67 -2.91 -5.89 -17.73
CA GLY A 67 -1.47 -5.83 -17.96
C GLY A 67 -0.83 -4.54 -17.41
N ILE A 68 -1.55 -3.41 -17.48
CA ILE A 68 -1.11 -2.14 -16.89
C ILE A 68 -1.09 -2.25 -15.36
N VAL A 69 -2.13 -2.82 -14.75
CA VAL A 69 -2.20 -3.02 -13.29
C VAL A 69 -1.10 -3.98 -12.84
N GLU A 70 -0.84 -5.06 -13.56
CA GLU A 70 0.25 -5.99 -13.24
C GLU A 70 1.62 -5.30 -13.29
N GLU A 71 1.87 -4.47 -14.32
CA GLU A 71 3.11 -3.70 -14.42
C GLU A 71 3.23 -2.66 -13.31
N LEU A 72 2.14 -1.97 -12.96
CA LEU A 72 2.08 -1.02 -11.86
C LEU A 72 2.51 -1.69 -10.54
N TYR A 73 1.93 -2.85 -10.24
CA TYR A 73 2.26 -3.61 -9.03
C TYR A 73 3.70 -4.13 -9.04
N ARG A 74 4.19 -4.59 -10.20
CA ARG A 74 5.58 -5.02 -10.36
C ARG A 74 6.54 -3.87 -10.03
N LEU A 75 6.31 -2.68 -10.58
CA LEU A 75 7.13 -1.49 -10.33
C LEU A 75 7.05 -1.02 -8.88
N ALA A 76 5.85 -1.01 -8.29
CA ALA A 76 5.68 -0.61 -6.90
C ALA A 76 6.38 -1.57 -5.93
N TYR A 77 6.22 -2.89 -6.13
CA TYR A 77 6.87 -3.90 -5.29
C TYR A 77 8.40 -3.90 -5.46
N GLU A 78 8.90 -3.63 -6.67
CA GLU A 78 10.32 -3.39 -6.88
C GLU A 78 10.83 -2.17 -6.08
N ALA A 79 10.06 -1.07 -6.07
CA ALA A 79 10.39 0.12 -5.31
C ALA A 79 10.32 -0.09 -3.79
N PHE A 80 9.41 -0.96 -3.31
CA PHE A 80 9.30 -1.33 -1.90
C PHE A 80 10.46 -2.16 -1.35
N ASN A 81 11.38 -2.64 -2.20
CA ASN A 81 12.66 -3.21 -1.76
C ASN A 81 13.63 -2.15 -1.20
N LYS A 82 13.24 -0.89 -1.19
CA LYS A 82 13.97 0.22 -0.56
C LYS A 82 13.11 0.84 0.54
N PRO A 83 13.72 1.50 1.54
CA PRO A 83 12.96 2.16 2.60
C PRO A 83 11.97 3.20 2.05
N VAL A 84 10.68 2.95 2.25
CA VAL A 84 9.61 3.94 2.00
C VAL A 84 9.52 4.87 3.20
N PRO A 85 9.45 6.20 3.02
CA PRO A 85 9.36 7.14 4.13
C PRO A 85 8.23 6.82 5.10
N LYS A 86 8.50 6.93 6.40
CA LYS A 86 7.48 6.86 7.44
C LYS A 86 6.58 8.09 7.36
N MET A 87 5.30 7.91 7.71
CA MET A 87 4.39 9.02 7.91
C MET A 87 4.79 9.81 9.16
N PRO A 88 4.62 11.14 9.18
CA PRO A 88 4.93 11.97 10.35
C PRO A 88 4.15 11.50 11.59
N GLY A 89 4.81 11.47 12.75
CA GLY A 89 4.19 11.07 14.02
C GLY A 89 4.22 9.56 14.31
N LEU A 90 4.66 8.72 13.37
CA LEU A 90 4.66 7.27 13.56
C LEU A 90 5.59 6.86 14.73
N ASP A 91 6.82 7.37 14.75
CA ASP A 91 7.80 6.98 15.77
C ASP A 91 7.34 7.42 17.17
N GLU A 92 6.83 8.63 17.28
CA GLU A 92 6.34 9.19 18.54
C GLU A 92 5.14 8.38 19.06
N LEU A 93 4.23 7.98 18.17
CA LEU A 93 3.07 7.17 18.55
C LEU A 93 3.47 5.76 18.97
N LEU A 94 4.36 5.09 18.24
CA LEU A 94 4.82 3.73 18.59
C LEU A 94 5.57 3.74 19.93
N ALA A 95 6.47 4.70 20.14
CA ALA A 95 7.19 4.84 21.40
C ALA A 95 6.24 5.10 22.57
N TRP A 96 5.24 5.97 22.39
CA TRP A 96 4.26 6.27 23.44
C TRP A 96 3.42 5.04 23.80
N LEU A 97 2.97 4.27 22.81
CA LEU A 97 2.19 3.05 23.03
C LEU A 97 3.02 1.98 23.76
N ASP A 98 4.29 1.84 23.38
CA ASP A 98 5.24 0.92 24.01
C ASP A 98 5.52 1.28 25.47
N GLU A 99 5.80 2.55 25.77
CA GLU A 99 6.00 3.06 27.14
C GLU A 99 4.79 2.78 28.04
N HIS A 100 3.58 2.89 27.46
CA HIS A 100 2.32 2.60 28.17
C HIS A 100 1.92 1.12 28.15
N HIS A 101 2.79 0.24 27.62
CA HIS A 101 2.57 -1.20 27.53
C HIS A 101 1.28 -1.58 26.78
N ILE A 102 0.84 -0.75 25.84
CA ILE A 102 -0.35 -0.98 25.02
C ILE A 102 0.05 -1.88 23.85
N PRO A 103 -0.55 -3.08 23.69
CA PRO A 103 -0.17 -4.00 22.63
C PRO A 103 -0.56 -3.44 21.25
N MET A 104 0.35 -3.61 20.29
CA MET A 104 0.18 -3.15 18.92
C MET A 104 0.15 -4.34 17.94
N ALA A 105 -0.61 -4.18 16.85
CA ALA A 105 -0.60 -5.10 15.71
C ALA A 105 -0.67 -4.34 14.40
N VAL A 106 -0.17 -4.93 13.31
CA VAL A 106 -0.35 -4.43 11.94
C VAL A 106 -1.39 -5.27 11.21
N ALA A 107 -2.30 -4.62 10.49
CA ALA A 107 -3.26 -5.26 9.59
C ALA A 107 -3.35 -4.50 8.25
N SER A 108 -2.74 -5.06 7.21
CA SER A 108 -2.69 -4.47 5.85
C SER A 108 -3.21 -5.45 4.81
N SER A 109 -3.77 -4.92 3.71
CA SER A 109 -4.14 -5.71 2.52
C SER A 109 -2.93 -6.13 1.67
N SER A 110 -1.73 -5.60 1.97
CA SER A 110 -0.49 -5.89 1.24
C SER A 110 0.01 -7.33 1.52
N PRO A 111 0.78 -7.93 0.60
CA PRO A 111 1.43 -9.22 0.83
C PRO A 111 2.30 -9.21 2.08
N MET A 112 2.41 -10.35 2.78
CA MET A 112 3.20 -10.43 4.02
C MET A 112 4.64 -9.97 3.82
N THR A 113 5.26 -10.36 2.70
CA THR A 113 6.64 -9.98 2.36
C THR A 113 6.83 -8.46 2.24
N VAL A 114 5.82 -7.75 1.74
CA VAL A 114 5.85 -6.28 1.66
C VAL A 114 5.71 -5.68 3.05
N ILE A 115 4.82 -6.21 3.89
CA ILE A 115 4.62 -5.72 5.26
C ILE A 115 5.89 -5.89 6.09
N GLU A 116 6.47 -7.09 6.10
CA GLU A 116 7.70 -7.41 6.82
C GLU A 116 8.87 -6.55 6.32
N GLY A 117 9.03 -6.41 5.00
CA GLY A 117 10.08 -5.57 4.42
C GLY A 117 10.00 -4.11 4.89
N HIS A 118 8.81 -3.51 4.93
CA HIS A 118 8.67 -2.13 5.43
C HIS A 118 9.03 -2.01 6.91
N LEU A 119 8.61 -2.98 7.73
CA LEU A 119 8.95 -3.00 9.15
C LEU A 119 10.45 -3.19 9.37
N GLU A 120 11.09 -4.07 8.60
CA GLU A 120 12.52 -4.38 8.69
C GLU A 120 13.39 -3.18 8.27
N HIS A 121 13.06 -2.51 7.17
CA HIS A 121 13.78 -1.34 6.68
C HIS A 121 13.93 -0.21 7.71
N TRP A 122 12.99 -0.12 8.65
CA TRP A 122 12.97 0.88 9.72
C TRP A 122 13.19 0.28 11.11
N GLY A 123 13.43 -1.04 11.21
CA GLY A 123 13.63 -1.73 12.46
C GLY A 123 12.41 -1.71 13.39
N LEU A 124 11.18 -1.59 12.87
CA LEU A 124 9.95 -1.40 13.66
C LEU A 124 9.28 -2.70 14.10
N GLY A 125 9.73 -3.86 13.60
CA GLY A 125 9.06 -5.15 13.85
C GLY A 125 8.90 -5.50 15.34
N HIS A 126 9.81 -5.03 16.19
CA HIS A 126 9.80 -5.29 17.63
C HIS A 126 8.60 -4.68 18.38
N TYR A 127 7.94 -3.66 17.83
CA TYR A 127 6.76 -3.05 18.46
C TYR A 127 5.50 -3.92 18.37
N PHE A 128 5.41 -4.82 17.39
CA PHE A 128 4.15 -5.46 17.03
C PHE A 128 4.06 -6.90 17.53
N LYS A 129 3.02 -7.19 18.32
CA LYS A 129 2.74 -8.57 18.78
C LYS A 129 2.16 -9.46 17.69
N ALA A 130 1.57 -8.85 16.66
CA ALA A 130 1.02 -9.57 15.52
C ALA A 130 1.12 -8.71 14.25
N VAL A 131 1.37 -9.37 13.13
CA VAL A 131 1.35 -8.80 11.79
C VAL A 131 0.40 -9.66 10.96
N ILE A 132 -0.60 -9.03 10.36
CA ILE A 132 -1.65 -9.71 9.60
C ILE A 132 -1.68 -9.15 8.19
N SER A 133 -1.51 -10.04 7.22
CA SER A 133 -1.75 -9.75 5.81
C SER A 133 -3.18 -10.15 5.41
N GLY A 134 -3.84 -9.25 4.71
CA GLY A 134 -5.14 -9.45 4.10
C GLY A 134 -5.08 -10.08 2.71
N GLU A 135 -3.90 -10.41 2.19
CA GLU A 135 -3.68 -10.92 0.83
C GLU A 135 -4.53 -12.15 0.51
N HIS A 136 -4.77 -13.02 1.50
CA HIS A 136 -5.53 -14.25 1.33
C HIS A 136 -6.96 -14.19 1.91
N LEU A 137 -7.41 -13.02 2.35
CA LEU A 137 -8.77 -12.88 2.89
C LEU A 137 -9.78 -12.80 1.75
N THR A 138 -10.83 -13.63 1.82
CA THR A 138 -11.93 -13.66 0.85
C THR A 138 -12.65 -12.32 0.72
N ARG A 139 -12.58 -11.47 1.74
CA ARG A 139 -13.07 -10.08 1.72
C ARG A 139 -12.02 -9.13 2.26
N SER A 140 -11.60 -8.17 1.43
CA SER A 140 -10.74 -7.06 1.84
C SER A 140 -11.56 -5.94 2.51
N LYS A 141 -10.90 -5.00 3.19
CA LYS A 141 -11.54 -3.80 3.78
C LYS A 141 -12.47 -3.13 2.75
N PRO A 142 -13.71 -2.71 3.10
CA PRO A 142 -14.31 -2.58 4.44
C PRO A 142 -15.25 -3.75 4.85
N ALA A 143 -14.97 -4.97 4.39
CA ALA A 143 -15.75 -6.21 4.57
C ALA A 143 -16.80 -6.28 5.70
#